data_AF-A0AB37GMY6-F1
#
_entry.id   AF-A0AB37GMY6-F1
#
_cell.length_a   1.000
_cell.length_b   1.000
_cell.length_c   1.000
_cell.angle_alpha   90.00
_cell.angle_beta   90.00
_cell.angle_gamma   90.00
#
_symmetry.space_group_name_H-M   'P 1'
#
loop_
_entity.id
_entity.type
_entity.pdbx_description
1 polymer ?
#
loop_
_entity_poly.entity_id
_entity_poly.type
_entity_poly.pdbx_seq_one_letter_code
_entity_poly.pdbx_strand_id
1 'polypeptide(L)'
;MKKYFPFFIAFLLAFATITPSFASAKEEGEIDAPAGSLEGELLSPDSDFVKFLEGIEQLPASVEKQGPEKVASWLTEKTGVEVTTNGDNLVVPSLSDVDVKESKTPADSSAIQPAGAWECITAIGLMIGTVGFPVTKIVKLKKAIDLLGGVKKTVDRIYSKYKSLKKQRWRTIDAWKEAVKKTSNNLPKDVGNAFLDFFNISNVINQCV
;
A
#
# COMPACT_ATOMS: atom_id res chain seq x y z
N MET A 1 47.43 -4.20 -58.40
CA MET A 1 46.11 -3.60 -58.09
C MET A 1 45.07 -4.24 -58.99
N LYS A 2 43.88 -4.61 -58.48
CA LYS A 2 42.86 -5.54 -59.05
C LYS A 2 43.00 -6.99 -58.57
N LYS A 3 42.48 -7.30 -57.38
CA LYS A 3 42.05 -8.67 -57.01
C LYS A 3 41.21 -8.79 -55.73
N TYR A 4 40.80 -7.68 -55.11
CA TYR A 4 39.97 -7.70 -53.89
C TYR A 4 38.61 -7.00 -54.05
N PHE A 5 38.21 -6.66 -55.29
CA PHE A 5 37.00 -5.89 -55.55
C PHE A 5 35.66 -6.66 -55.45
N PRO A 6 35.56 -8.01 -55.55
CA PRO A 6 34.24 -8.64 -55.44
C PRO A 6 33.83 -8.95 -53.98
N PHE A 7 34.73 -8.86 -53.01
CA PHE A 7 34.43 -9.28 -51.63
C PHE A 7 33.78 -8.18 -50.77
N PHE A 8 33.85 -6.91 -51.18
CA PHE A 8 33.27 -5.79 -50.45
C PHE A 8 31.78 -5.52 -50.77
N ILE A 9 31.24 -6.10 -51.85
CA ILE A 9 29.84 -5.88 -52.27
C ILE A 9 28.88 -6.89 -51.61
N ALA A 10 29.39 -8.04 -51.14
CA ALA A 10 28.56 -9.06 -50.47
C ALA A 10 28.31 -8.78 -48.98
N PHE A 11 29.09 -7.93 -48.32
CA PHE A 11 28.92 -7.62 -46.89
C PHE A 11 27.94 -6.47 -46.62
N LEU A 12 27.55 -5.70 -47.64
CA LEU A 12 26.66 -4.54 -47.53
C LEU A 12 25.16 -4.87 -47.70
N LEU A 13 24.79 -6.14 -47.93
CA LEU A 13 23.39 -6.55 -48.14
C LEU A 13 22.81 -7.43 -47.00
N ALA A 14 23.55 -7.63 -45.89
CA ALA A 14 23.08 -8.43 -44.75
C ALA A 14 22.62 -7.61 -43.53
N PHE A 15 22.61 -6.26 -43.60
CA PHE A 15 22.17 -5.38 -42.52
C PHE A 15 20.98 -4.49 -42.90
N ALA A 16 20.13 -4.94 -43.81
CA ALA A 16 18.82 -4.34 -44.04
C ALA A 16 17.73 -5.20 -43.41
N THR A 17 16.96 -4.58 -42.51
CA THR A 17 15.74 -5.05 -41.80
C THR A 17 15.89 -5.83 -40.49
N ILE A 18 16.53 -5.21 -39.51
CA ILE A 18 15.91 -5.12 -38.18
C ILE A 18 15.93 -3.64 -37.79
N THR A 19 14.92 -2.89 -38.21
CA THR A 19 14.59 -1.66 -37.50
C THR A 19 14.06 -2.08 -36.13
N PRO A 20 14.64 -1.63 -35.01
CA PRO A 20 13.84 -1.54 -33.80
C PRO A 20 12.68 -0.63 -34.18
N SER A 21 11.44 -1.10 -34.05
CA SER A 21 10.32 -0.17 -33.91
C SER A 21 10.63 0.68 -32.68
N PHE A 22 11.27 1.82 -32.89
CA PHE A 22 11.17 2.94 -31.97
C PHE A 22 9.74 3.43 -32.14
N ALA A 23 8.81 2.77 -31.47
CA ALA A 23 7.60 3.43 -31.03
C ALA A 23 8.07 4.71 -30.35
N SER A 24 7.65 5.85 -30.89
CA SER A 24 7.94 7.15 -30.31
C SER A 24 7.59 7.08 -28.83
N ALA A 25 8.61 7.04 -27.97
CA ALA A 25 8.45 7.33 -26.56
C ALA A 25 8.13 8.81 -26.51
N LYS A 26 6.82 9.09 -26.58
CA LYS A 26 6.24 10.37 -26.20
C LYS A 26 6.90 10.77 -24.89
N GLU A 27 7.42 12.00 -24.86
CA GLU A 27 8.03 12.64 -23.70
C GLU A 27 7.42 12.16 -22.39
N GLU A 28 8.29 11.93 -21.41
CA GLU A 28 7.97 11.76 -20.00
C GLU A 28 7.23 13.01 -19.49
N GLY A 29 5.97 13.15 -19.89
CA GLY A 29 4.95 13.71 -19.03
C GLY A 29 4.84 12.75 -17.86
N GLU A 30 5.09 13.30 -16.68
CA GLU A 30 4.51 12.90 -15.39
C GLU A 30 3.77 11.56 -15.47
N ILE A 31 4.33 10.52 -14.84
CA ILE A 31 3.56 9.33 -14.51
C ILE A 31 2.51 9.78 -13.50
N ASP A 32 1.45 10.38 -14.02
CA ASP A 32 0.17 10.47 -13.39
C ASP A 32 -0.17 9.03 -13.07
N ALA A 33 -0.13 8.73 -11.77
CA ALA A 33 -0.83 7.56 -11.28
C ALA A 33 -2.23 7.62 -11.90
N PRO A 34 -2.75 6.53 -12.51
CA PRO A 34 -4.07 6.57 -13.09
C PRO A 34 -5.02 7.13 -12.02
N ALA A 35 -5.63 8.28 -12.31
CA ALA A 35 -6.63 8.90 -11.47
C ALA A 35 -7.69 7.82 -11.20
N GLY A 36 -7.79 7.40 -9.92
CA GLY A 36 -8.61 6.25 -9.51
C GLY A 36 -7.86 5.04 -8.95
N SER A 37 -6.58 5.12 -8.58
CA SER A 37 -5.98 4.09 -7.70
C SER A 37 -6.41 4.33 -6.26
N LEU A 38 -7.22 3.43 -5.71
CA LEU A 38 -7.68 3.42 -4.32
C LEU A 38 -6.53 3.48 -3.29
N GLU A 39 -5.30 3.13 -3.68
CA GLU A 39 -4.07 3.31 -2.90
C GLU A 39 -3.79 4.78 -2.58
N GLY A 40 -4.04 5.66 -3.55
CA GLY A 40 -3.97 7.11 -3.37
C GLY A 40 -5.15 7.68 -2.60
N GLU A 41 -6.29 6.97 -2.57
CA GLU A 41 -7.51 7.41 -1.89
C GLU A 41 -7.49 7.01 -0.41
N LEU A 42 -7.13 5.76 -0.07
CA LEU A 42 -7.04 5.29 1.32
C LEU A 42 -5.79 5.81 2.05
N LEU A 43 -4.68 6.03 1.36
CA LEU A 43 -3.49 6.67 1.94
C LEU A 43 -3.44 8.18 1.67
N SER A 44 -4.51 8.76 1.11
CA SER A 44 -4.60 10.23 1.00
C SER A 44 -4.62 10.83 2.41
N PRO A 45 -4.01 12.02 2.59
CA PRO A 45 -4.09 12.74 3.87
C PRO A 45 -5.52 12.95 4.38
N ASP A 46 -6.48 13.05 3.47
CA ASP A 46 -7.88 13.33 3.80
C ASP A 46 -8.74 12.08 4.01
N SER A 47 -8.17 10.89 3.84
CA SER A 47 -8.89 9.63 4.01
C SER A 47 -9.26 9.36 5.46
N ASP A 48 -10.37 8.65 5.67
CA ASP A 48 -10.79 8.23 7.01
C ASP A 48 -9.78 7.28 7.65
N PHE A 49 -9.05 6.49 6.85
CA PHE A 49 -7.98 5.63 7.33
C PHE A 49 -6.80 6.43 7.88
N VAL A 50 -6.33 7.46 7.16
CA VAL A 50 -5.22 8.31 7.61
C VAL A 50 -5.66 9.14 8.80
N LYS A 51 -6.85 9.74 8.76
CA LYS A 51 -7.43 10.47 9.91
C LYS A 51 -7.58 9.58 11.15
N PHE A 52 -8.00 8.33 10.99
CA PHE A 52 -8.06 7.36 12.09
C PHE A 52 -6.67 7.10 12.70
N LEU A 53 -5.65 6.88 11.85
CA LEU A 53 -4.27 6.73 12.31
C LEU A 53 -3.73 7.99 13.00
N GLU A 54 -4.06 9.18 12.49
CA GLU A 54 -3.68 10.46 13.12
C GLU A 54 -4.37 10.65 14.47
N GLY A 55 -5.63 10.23 14.59
CA GLY A 55 -6.33 10.14 15.87
C GLY A 55 -5.58 9.25 16.85
N ILE A 56 -5.15 8.05 16.44
CA ILE A 56 -4.35 7.15 17.27
C ILE A 56 -3.02 7.81 17.67
N GLU A 57 -2.32 8.47 16.74
CA GLU A 57 -1.09 9.21 17.02
C GLU A 57 -1.31 10.31 18.06
N GLN A 58 -2.47 10.97 18.06
CA GLN A 58 -2.79 12.05 18.99
C GLN A 58 -3.45 11.59 20.29
N LEU A 59 -3.88 10.31 20.38
CA LEU A 59 -4.60 9.76 21.52
C LEU A 59 -3.78 9.91 22.81
N PRO A 60 -4.30 10.59 23.84
CA PRO A 60 -3.56 10.78 25.09
C PRO A 60 -3.63 9.51 25.95
N ALA A 61 -2.53 9.21 26.65
CA ALA A 61 -2.43 8.04 27.55
C ALA A 61 -3.49 8.01 28.67
N SER A 62 -4.09 9.16 29.01
CA SER A 62 -5.21 9.25 29.95
C SER A 62 -6.49 8.65 29.40
N VAL A 63 -6.72 8.70 28.09
CA VAL A 63 -7.91 8.16 27.41
C VAL A 63 -7.71 6.70 27.03
N GLU A 64 -6.50 6.29 26.64
CA GLU A 64 -6.14 4.89 26.33
C GLU A 64 -6.56 3.90 27.42
N LYS A 65 -6.57 4.34 28.69
CA LYS A 65 -6.87 3.51 29.86
C LYS A 65 -8.34 3.50 30.27
N GLN A 66 -9.20 4.26 29.58
CA GLN A 66 -10.61 4.43 29.95
C GLN A 66 -11.55 3.44 29.25
N GLY A 67 -11.00 2.51 28.47
CA GLY A 67 -11.76 1.48 27.77
C GLY A 67 -12.14 1.85 26.33
N PRO A 68 -12.64 0.87 25.55
CA PRO A 68 -12.90 1.00 24.12
C PRO A 68 -13.84 2.15 23.76
N GLU A 69 -14.93 2.33 24.50
CA GLU A 69 -15.98 3.30 24.19
C GLU A 69 -15.47 4.73 24.35
N LYS A 70 -14.64 4.98 25.36
CA LYS A 70 -14.03 6.29 25.60
C LYS A 70 -12.97 6.62 24.56
N VAL A 71 -12.20 5.62 24.14
CA VAL A 71 -11.24 5.77 23.04
C VAL A 71 -11.98 6.06 21.72
N ALA A 72 -13.02 5.29 21.39
CA ALA A 72 -13.81 5.48 20.18
C ALA A 72 -14.49 6.86 20.13
N SER A 73 -15.10 7.28 21.24
CA SER A 73 -15.72 8.60 21.37
C SER A 73 -14.70 9.72 21.16
N TRP A 74 -13.54 9.61 21.80
CA TRP A 74 -12.47 10.60 21.67
C TRP A 74 -11.94 10.66 20.23
N LEU A 75 -11.74 9.51 19.58
CA LEU A 75 -11.28 9.46 18.20
C LEU A 75 -12.29 10.14 17.27
N THR A 76 -13.57 9.85 17.45
CA THR A 76 -14.65 10.46 16.66
C THR A 76 -14.67 11.97 16.80
N GLU A 77 -14.64 12.48 18.02
CA GLU A 77 -14.60 13.92 18.30
C GLU A 77 -13.35 14.58 17.70
N LYS A 78 -12.21 13.90 17.79
CA LYS A 78 -10.92 14.48 17.41
C LYS A 78 -10.72 14.52 15.89
N THR A 79 -11.14 13.49 15.18
CA THR A 79 -10.83 13.29 13.76
C THR A 79 -12.01 13.62 12.86
N GLY A 80 -13.23 13.65 13.39
CA GLY A 80 -14.47 13.76 12.63
C GLY A 80 -14.86 12.46 11.89
N VAL A 81 -14.09 11.38 12.07
CA VAL A 81 -14.36 10.04 11.51
C VAL A 81 -15.19 9.26 12.53
N GLU A 82 -16.29 8.65 12.11
CA GLU A 82 -17.07 7.80 13.01
C GLU A 82 -16.24 6.58 13.44
N VAL A 83 -16.02 6.46 14.76
CA VAL A 83 -15.39 5.29 15.37
C VAL A 83 -16.37 4.69 16.38
N THR A 84 -16.74 3.43 16.16
CA THR A 84 -17.60 2.65 17.05
C THR A 84 -16.82 1.51 17.70
N THR A 85 -17.49 0.67 18.49
CA THR A 85 -16.86 -0.47 19.16
C THR A 85 -17.60 -1.76 18.85
N ASN A 86 -16.85 -2.86 18.72
CA ASN A 86 -17.36 -4.22 18.73
C ASN A 86 -16.57 -5.00 19.79
N GLY A 87 -17.09 -5.05 21.01
CA GLY A 87 -16.33 -5.48 22.18
C GLY A 87 -15.09 -4.60 22.37
N ASP A 88 -13.91 -5.23 22.47
CA ASP A 88 -12.63 -4.52 22.67
C ASP A 88 -12.01 -3.96 21.38
N ASN A 89 -12.70 -4.06 20.24
CA ASN A 89 -12.22 -3.61 18.95
C ASN A 89 -12.83 -2.26 18.56
N LEU A 90 -12.01 -1.35 18.04
CA LEU A 90 -12.45 -0.12 17.40
C LEU A 90 -12.86 -0.40 15.96
N VAL A 91 -14.05 0.03 15.57
CA VAL A 91 -14.57 -0.14 14.21
C VAL A 91 -14.69 1.22 13.56
N VAL A 92 -14.28 1.33 12.29
CA VAL A 92 -14.48 2.56 11.48
C VAL A 92 -15.44 2.22 10.35
N PRO A 93 -16.76 2.43 10.52
CA PRO A 93 -17.77 1.92 9.58
C PRO A 93 -17.58 2.41 8.15
N SER A 94 -17.08 3.63 7.93
CA SER A 94 -16.80 4.12 6.57
C SER A 94 -15.75 3.30 5.82
N LEU A 95 -14.97 2.47 6.52
CA LEU A 95 -14.01 1.55 5.93
C LEU A 95 -14.59 0.17 5.59
N SER A 96 -15.85 -0.13 5.96
CA SER A 96 -16.50 -1.42 5.64
C SER A 96 -16.94 -1.50 4.18
N ASP A 97 -17.23 -0.35 3.59
CA ASP A 97 -17.81 -0.22 2.25
C ASP A 97 -16.79 0.32 1.24
N VAL A 98 -15.50 0.19 1.57
CA VAL A 98 -14.43 0.48 0.62
C VAL A 98 -14.61 -0.50 -0.52
N ASP A 99 -15.22 0.00 -1.61
CA ASP A 99 -15.57 -0.77 -2.80
C ASP A 99 -14.32 -1.50 -3.29
N VAL A 100 -14.17 -2.74 -2.84
CA VAL A 100 -13.44 -3.75 -3.57
C VAL A 100 -14.32 -3.93 -4.79
N LYS A 101 -14.11 -3.12 -5.82
CA LYS A 101 -14.40 -3.51 -7.18
C LYS A 101 -13.71 -4.86 -7.34
N GLU A 102 -14.44 -5.94 -7.03
CA GLU A 102 -14.17 -7.24 -7.59
C GLU A 102 -13.82 -6.94 -9.03
N SER A 103 -12.64 -7.35 -9.45
CA SER A 103 -12.33 -7.42 -10.86
C SER A 103 -13.31 -8.42 -11.48
N LYS A 104 -14.59 -8.04 -11.61
CA LYS A 104 -15.58 -8.70 -12.45
C LYS A 104 -15.21 -8.37 -13.87
N THR A 105 -14.16 -9.02 -14.34
CA THR A 105 -14.13 -9.41 -15.75
C THR A 105 -14.63 -10.86 -15.76
N PRO A 106 -15.60 -11.22 -16.61
CA PRO A 106 -16.18 -12.56 -16.62
C PRO A 106 -15.09 -13.62 -16.74
N ALA A 107 -15.30 -14.73 -16.06
CA ALA A 107 -14.48 -15.92 -16.14
C ALA A 107 -14.37 -16.38 -17.60
N ASP A 108 -13.32 -15.95 -18.30
CA ASP A 108 -12.84 -16.63 -19.49
C ASP A 108 -11.33 -16.43 -19.65
N SER A 109 -10.66 -17.58 -19.76
CA SER A 109 -9.28 -17.79 -20.22
C SER A 109 -8.11 -17.40 -19.28
N SER A 110 -7.60 -18.43 -18.60
CA SER A 110 -6.17 -18.82 -18.45
C SER A 110 -5.07 -17.80 -18.03
N ALA A 111 -5.39 -16.55 -17.73
CA ALA A 111 -4.42 -15.58 -17.22
C ALA A 111 -4.44 -15.56 -15.68
N ILE A 112 -3.34 -16.00 -15.05
CA ILE A 112 -3.08 -15.72 -13.63
C ILE A 112 -2.99 -14.20 -13.49
N GLN A 113 -4.05 -13.55 -13.02
CA GLN A 113 -4.01 -12.12 -12.75
C GLN A 113 -3.20 -11.87 -11.47
N PRO A 114 -2.17 -11.02 -11.52
CA PRO A 114 -1.43 -10.66 -10.32
C PRO A 114 -2.32 -9.75 -9.48
N ALA A 115 -2.76 -10.23 -8.32
CA ALA A 115 -3.38 -9.38 -7.33
C ALA A 115 -2.56 -8.13 -7.00
N GLY A 116 -3.29 -7.06 -6.77
CA GLY A 116 -2.78 -5.72 -6.54
C GLY A 116 -2.36 -5.51 -5.09
N ALA A 117 -1.61 -4.45 -4.82
CA ALA A 117 -1.46 -3.95 -3.45
C ALA A 117 -2.78 -3.34 -2.95
N TRP A 118 -3.64 -2.92 -3.89
CA TRP A 118 -5.10 -2.81 -3.78
C TRP A 118 -5.72 -3.78 -2.76
N GLU A 119 -5.59 -5.11 -2.93
CA GLU A 119 -6.27 -6.08 -2.05
C GLU A 119 -5.73 -6.03 -0.63
N CYS A 120 -4.43 -5.74 -0.45
CA CYS A 120 -3.83 -5.66 0.88
C CYS A 120 -4.33 -4.43 1.64
N ILE A 121 -4.44 -3.29 0.97
CA ILE A 121 -4.80 -2.02 1.58
C ILE A 121 -6.30 -1.98 1.87
N THR A 122 -7.13 -2.44 0.93
CA THR A 122 -8.56 -2.62 1.16
C THR A 122 -8.83 -3.63 2.26
N ALA A 123 -8.10 -4.75 2.32
CA ALA A 123 -8.27 -5.73 3.39
C ALA A 123 -8.01 -5.13 4.78
N ILE A 124 -7.08 -4.18 4.92
CA ILE A 124 -6.84 -3.49 6.19
C ILE A 124 -8.01 -2.55 6.51
N GLY A 125 -8.44 -1.73 5.54
CA GLY A 125 -9.61 -0.86 5.70
C GLY A 125 -10.86 -1.67 6.09
N LEU A 126 -11.17 -2.70 5.32
CA LEU A 126 -12.28 -3.63 5.54
C LEU A 126 -12.18 -4.32 6.89
N MET A 127 -10.99 -4.79 7.30
CA MET A 127 -10.79 -5.39 8.63
C MET A 127 -11.15 -4.39 9.72
N ILE A 128 -10.68 -3.15 9.63
CA ILE A 128 -11.00 -2.09 10.59
C ILE A 128 -12.49 -1.74 10.54
N GLY A 129 -13.12 -1.71 9.36
CA GLY A 129 -14.53 -1.37 9.20
C GLY A 129 -15.53 -2.47 9.57
N THR A 130 -15.11 -3.75 9.56
CA THR A 130 -16.01 -4.89 9.80
C THR A 130 -15.72 -5.62 11.11
N VAL A 131 -14.46 -5.97 11.37
CA VAL A 131 -14.02 -6.73 12.56
C VAL A 131 -13.54 -5.79 13.66
N GLY A 132 -12.93 -4.68 13.25
CA GLY A 132 -12.33 -3.68 14.10
C GLY A 132 -10.89 -3.99 14.52
N PHE A 133 -10.21 -2.96 15.02
CA PHE A 133 -8.85 -3.01 15.51
C PHE A 133 -8.79 -3.07 17.05
N PRO A 134 -8.10 -4.05 17.66
CA PRO A 134 -8.09 -4.18 19.12
C PRO A 134 -7.48 -2.97 19.84
N VAL A 135 -8.19 -2.43 20.82
CA VAL A 135 -7.74 -1.27 21.62
C VAL A 135 -6.41 -1.55 22.32
N THR A 136 -6.22 -2.79 22.77
CA THR A 136 -4.98 -3.24 23.42
C THR A 136 -3.73 -3.15 22.54
N LYS A 137 -3.89 -3.12 21.20
CA LYS A 137 -2.79 -2.98 20.24
C LYS A 137 -2.51 -1.52 19.84
N ILE A 138 -3.40 -0.58 20.15
CA ILE A 138 -3.27 0.84 19.78
C ILE A 138 -2.01 1.46 20.37
N VAL A 139 -1.68 1.21 21.63
CA VAL A 139 -0.50 1.80 22.27
C VAL A 139 0.79 1.41 21.55
N LYS A 140 0.88 0.15 21.10
CA LYS A 140 2.06 -0.33 20.34
C LYS A 140 2.08 0.22 18.92
N LEU A 141 0.92 0.32 18.28
CA LEU A 141 0.79 0.94 16.96
C LEU A 141 1.19 2.43 17.00
N LYS A 142 0.65 3.18 17.96
CA LYS A 142 1.01 4.57 18.25
C LYS A 142 2.52 4.71 18.45
N LYS A 143 3.13 3.90 19.33
CA LYS A 143 4.58 3.90 19.56
C LYS A 143 5.37 3.61 18.28
N ALA A 144 4.90 2.70 17.42
CA ALA A 144 5.54 2.43 16.14
C ALA A 144 5.50 3.66 15.22
N ILE A 145 4.33 4.27 15.06
CA ILE A 145 4.11 5.48 14.26
C ILE A 145 4.98 6.63 14.77
N ASP A 146 5.03 6.86 16.08
CA ASP A 146 5.86 7.89 16.71
C ASP A 146 7.35 7.69 16.38
N LEU A 147 7.86 6.46 16.53
CA LEU A 147 9.25 6.11 16.20
C LEU A 147 9.55 6.23 14.71
N LEU A 148 8.54 6.07 13.84
CA LEU A 148 8.66 6.32 12.41
C LEU A 148 8.54 7.81 12.05
N GLY A 149 8.22 8.67 13.02
CA GLY A 149 8.15 10.12 12.88
C GLY A 149 6.76 10.66 12.53
N GLY A 150 5.72 9.93 12.93
CA GLY A 150 4.31 10.29 12.76
C GLY A 150 3.64 9.62 11.56
N VAL A 151 2.31 9.74 11.47
CA VAL A 151 1.51 9.06 10.44
C VAL A 151 1.95 9.48 9.04
N LYS A 152 2.05 10.79 8.78
CA LYS A 152 2.43 11.32 7.47
C LYS A 152 3.77 10.74 6.98
N LYS A 153 4.81 10.79 7.82
CA LYS A 153 6.12 10.23 7.45
C LYS A 153 6.07 8.72 7.26
N THR A 154 5.26 8.03 8.04
CA THR A 154 5.06 6.58 7.92
C THR A 154 4.45 6.22 6.57
N VAL A 155 3.32 6.86 6.23
CA VAL A 155 2.62 6.66 4.95
C VAL A 155 3.53 7.02 3.77
N ASP A 156 4.20 8.18 3.81
CA ASP A 156 5.13 8.62 2.77
C ASP A 156 6.27 7.62 2.54
N ARG A 157 6.84 7.06 3.62
CA ARG A 157 7.91 6.06 3.54
C ARG A 157 7.43 4.75 2.91
N ILE A 158 6.27 4.26 3.31
CA ILE A 158 5.68 3.04 2.73
C ILE A 158 5.43 3.27 1.25
N TYR A 159 4.74 4.36 0.89
CA TYR A 159 4.37 4.65 -0.49
C TYR A 159 5.59 4.87 -1.39
N SER A 160 6.60 5.62 -0.92
CA SER A 160 7.84 5.84 -1.66
C SER A 160 8.62 4.53 -1.90
N LYS A 161 8.73 3.65 -0.90
CA LYS A 161 9.36 2.33 -1.05
C LYS A 161 8.58 1.44 -2.01
N TYR A 162 7.25 1.42 -1.90
CA TYR A 162 6.38 0.69 -2.81
C TYR A 162 6.58 1.15 -4.26
N LYS A 163 6.52 2.47 -4.53
CA LYS A 163 6.76 3.05 -5.87
C LYS A 163 8.14 2.67 -6.41
N SER A 164 9.17 2.67 -5.57
CA SER A 164 10.52 2.23 -5.93
C SER A 164 10.56 0.75 -6.33
N LEU A 165 9.93 -0.15 -5.58
CA LEU A 165 9.86 -1.58 -5.88
C LEU A 165 9.03 -1.86 -7.14
N LYS A 166 7.95 -1.09 -7.38
CA LYS A 166 7.16 -1.17 -8.62
C LYS A 166 7.98 -0.78 -9.85
N LYS A 167 8.85 0.25 -9.76
CA LYS A 167 9.80 0.58 -10.84
C LYS A 167 10.76 -0.57 -11.15
N GLN A 168 11.09 -1.40 -10.16
CA GLN A 168 11.91 -2.61 -10.32
C GLN A 168 11.11 -3.85 -10.78
N ARG A 169 9.86 -3.67 -11.24
CA ARG A 169 8.96 -4.73 -11.73
C ARG A 169 8.63 -5.82 -10.71
N TRP A 170 8.66 -5.48 -9.43
CA TRP A 170 8.13 -6.37 -8.40
C TRP A 170 6.62 -6.57 -8.58
N ARG A 171 6.14 -7.78 -8.24
CA ARG A 171 4.71 -8.04 -8.09
C ARG A 171 4.14 -7.09 -7.05
N THR A 172 2.91 -6.64 -7.25
CA THR A 172 2.32 -5.55 -6.48
C THR A 172 2.20 -5.90 -4.99
N ILE A 173 1.74 -7.12 -4.68
CA ILE A 173 1.71 -7.66 -3.31
C ILE A 173 3.11 -7.74 -2.67
N ASP A 174 4.10 -8.27 -3.40
CA ASP A 174 5.47 -8.40 -2.87
C ASP A 174 6.09 -7.04 -2.60
N ALA A 175 5.85 -6.07 -3.49
CA ALA A 175 6.27 -4.69 -3.33
C ALA A 175 5.65 -4.05 -2.08
N TRP A 176 4.35 -4.27 -1.83
CA TRP A 176 3.67 -3.76 -0.64
C TRP A 176 4.20 -4.40 0.64
N LYS A 177 4.25 -5.73 0.71
CA LYS A 177 4.76 -6.48 1.87
C LYS A 177 6.19 -6.03 2.20
N GLU A 178 7.04 -5.92 1.20
CA GLU A 178 8.42 -5.50 1.39
C GLU A 178 8.52 -4.00 1.76
N ALA A 179 7.65 -3.14 1.23
CA ALA A 179 7.61 -1.72 1.62
C ALA A 179 7.24 -1.54 3.10
N VAL A 180 6.21 -2.23 3.58
CA VAL A 180 5.78 -2.19 4.99
C VAL A 180 6.88 -2.80 5.89
N LYS A 181 7.45 -3.95 5.50
CA LYS A 181 8.56 -4.60 6.22
C LYS A 181 9.81 -3.73 6.32
N LYS A 182 10.25 -3.14 5.20
CA LYS A 182 11.40 -2.22 5.19
C LYS A 182 11.15 -0.90 5.92
N THR A 183 9.89 -0.54 6.17
CA THR A 183 9.54 0.64 6.97
C THR A 183 9.67 0.35 8.47
N SER A 184 9.37 -0.87 8.90
CA SER A 184 9.43 -1.28 10.31
C SER A 184 10.76 -1.89 10.76
N ASN A 185 11.71 -2.10 9.85
CA ASN A 185 12.95 -2.84 10.12
C ASN A 185 13.84 -2.26 11.25
N ASN A 186 13.74 -0.96 11.50
CA ASN A 186 14.52 -0.26 12.53
C ASN A 186 13.75 -0.09 13.85
N LEU A 187 12.51 -0.59 13.93
CA LEU A 187 11.73 -0.55 15.15
C LEU A 187 12.20 -1.63 16.15
N PRO A 188 12.07 -1.39 17.46
CA PRO A 188 12.22 -2.45 18.45
C PRO A 188 11.34 -3.66 18.10
N LYS A 189 11.85 -4.88 18.30
CA LYS A 189 11.21 -6.11 17.79
C LYS A 189 9.72 -6.24 18.15
N ASP A 190 9.37 -5.95 19.39
CA ASP A 190 7.99 -6.01 19.90
C ASP A 190 7.08 -4.94 19.27
N VAL A 191 7.61 -3.74 19.02
CA VAL A 191 6.91 -2.62 18.38
C VAL A 191 6.77 -2.86 16.88
N GLY A 192 7.83 -3.30 16.23
CA GLY A 192 7.84 -3.68 14.82
C GLY A 192 6.86 -4.81 14.52
N ASN A 193 6.79 -5.84 15.37
CA ASN A 193 5.81 -6.90 15.23
C ASN A 193 4.36 -6.39 15.34
N ALA A 194 4.07 -5.51 16.30
CA ALA A 194 2.73 -4.92 16.44
C ALA A 194 2.34 -4.05 15.22
N PHE A 195 3.31 -3.32 14.66
CA PHE A 195 3.12 -2.58 13.43
C PHE A 195 2.83 -3.52 12.24
N LEU A 196 3.62 -4.59 12.09
CA LEU A 196 3.39 -5.59 11.04
C LEU A 196 2.05 -6.30 11.21
N ASP A 197 1.65 -6.62 12.44
CA ASP A 197 0.34 -7.19 12.78
C ASP A 197 -0.81 -6.27 12.35
N PHE A 198 -0.66 -4.95 12.52
CA PHE A 198 -1.68 -3.98 12.12
C PHE A 198 -1.90 -3.98 10.60
N PHE A 199 -0.82 -3.97 9.82
CA PHE A 199 -0.89 -4.15 8.37
C PHE A 199 -1.18 -5.60 7.96
N ASN A 200 -1.52 -6.43 8.95
CA ASN A 200 -1.75 -7.86 8.85
C ASN A 200 -0.56 -8.63 8.25
N ILE A 201 0.61 -8.03 8.00
CA ILE A 201 1.78 -8.68 7.35
C ILE A 201 2.25 -9.92 8.12
N SER A 202 2.09 -9.96 9.44
CA SER A 202 2.44 -11.12 10.27
C SER A 202 1.47 -12.30 10.13
N ASN A 203 0.17 -12.05 9.85
CA ASN A 203 -0.89 -13.06 9.71
C ASN A 203 -1.33 -13.27 8.24
N VAL A 204 -1.03 -12.32 7.35
CA VAL A 204 -1.40 -12.21 5.93
C VAL A 204 -0.20 -12.50 5.07
N ILE A 205 0.18 -13.78 5.15
CA ILE A 205 0.73 -14.45 3.98
C ILE A 205 -0.42 -14.88 3.03
N ASN A 206 -1.69 -14.91 3.46
CA ASN A 206 -2.81 -15.54 2.72
C ASN A 206 -4.03 -14.66 2.28
N GLN A 207 -4.10 -13.36 2.58
CA GLN A 207 -5.24 -12.48 2.18
C GLN A 207 -4.89 -11.37 1.18
N CYS A 208 -3.61 -11.20 0.86
CA CYS A 208 -3.17 -10.48 -0.33
C CYS A 208 -3.04 -11.53 -1.44
N VAL A 209 -4.15 -11.98 -2.02
CA VAL A 209 -4.21 -13.01 -3.08
C VAL A 209 -4.73 -12.41 -4.35
#